data_AF-Q9Z1C7-F1
#
_entry.id   AF-Q9Z1C7-F1
#
_cell.length_a   1.000
_cell.length_b   1.000
_cell.length_c   1.000
_cell.angle_alpha   90.00
_cell.angle_beta   90.00
_cell.angle_gamma   90.00
#
_symmetry.space_group_name_H-M   'P 1'
#
loop_
_entity.id
_entity.type
_entity.pdbx_description
1 polymer ?
#
loop_
_entity_poly.entity_id
_entity_poly.type
_entity_poly.pdbx_seq_one_letter_code
_entity_poly.pdbx_strand_id
1 'polypeptide(L)'
;RVIRLVLQWAAMYGDLLQEDDVAMAFLEEFYVSVSDDARMMVAFKEQLAELEKTVKQISEDAKAPQKKHKVLLQQFNTGDERAQKRQPIRGSDEVLFKVYCIDHTDTTIRVPVAASVKEVISAVADKLGSGEGLIIVKMNSGGEKVVLKPNDVSVFTTLTINGRLFACPREQFDSLTPLPEQEGPTTGTVGTFELMSSKDLAYQMTTYDWELFNCVLELELIYHTFGRHNFKKTTANLDLFLRRFNEIQFWVVTEICLCSQLSKRVQLLKKCIKIAAHCKEYKNLNSFFGIVMGLSNVAESRLALTWEKLPSKFKKFYAEFESLMDPSRNHKAYRLTAAKLEPPLIPFMPLLIKDMTFTHEGNKTFIDNLVNFEKMRMIANTARTVRYYRSQPFNPDAAQANKNHQDVRSYVRQLNVIDNQRTLSQMSHRLEPRRP
;
A
#
# COMPACT_ATOMS: atom_id res chain seq x y z
N ARG A 1 21.66 0.63 -31.92
CA ARG A 1 20.95 1.64 -31.08
C ARG A 1 19.55 1.17 -30.69
N VAL A 2 18.70 0.78 -31.66
CA VAL A 2 17.34 0.25 -31.38
C VAL A 2 17.37 -0.92 -30.39
N ILE A 3 18.24 -1.92 -30.60
CA ILE A 3 18.39 -3.06 -29.67
C ILE A 3 18.67 -2.58 -28.23
N ARG A 4 19.54 -1.57 -28.07
CA ARG A 4 19.85 -1.01 -26.75
C ARG A 4 18.64 -0.35 -26.10
N LEU A 5 17.81 0.36 -26.87
CA LEU A 5 16.56 0.94 -26.35
C LEU A 5 15.58 -0.16 -25.92
N VAL A 6 15.41 -1.20 -26.74
CA VAL A 6 14.53 -2.34 -26.43
C VAL A 6 14.99 -3.04 -25.15
N LEU A 7 16.30 -3.26 -24.96
CA LEU A 7 16.83 -3.86 -23.74
C LEU A 7 16.55 -3.01 -22.49
N GLN A 8 16.69 -1.67 -22.58
CA GLN A 8 16.39 -0.78 -21.46
C GLN A 8 14.89 -0.70 -21.17
N TRP A 9 14.05 -0.70 -22.21
CA TRP A 9 12.60 -0.76 -22.08
C TRP A 9 12.16 -2.07 -21.44
N ALA A 10 12.69 -3.21 -21.89
CA ALA A 10 12.38 -4.51 -21.32
C ALA A 10 12.83 -4.62 -19.86
N ALA A 11 14.00 -4.08 -19.51
CA ALA A 11 14.47 -4.02 -18.13
C ALA A 11 13.60 -3.13 -17.22
N MET A 12 12.98 -2.08 -17.75
CA MET A 12 12.06 -1.21 -17.00
C MET A 12 10.75 -1.93 -16.67
N TYR A 13 10.20 -2.66 -17.62
CA TYR A 13 8.96 -3.42 -17.39
C TYR A 13 9.22 -4.70 -16.60
N GLY A 14 10.31 -5.42 -16.89
CA GLY A 14 10.62 -6.72 -16.29
C GLY A 14 9.44 -7.67 -16.43
N ASP A 15 9.02 -8.27 -15.31
CA ASP A 15 7.89 -9.20 -15.23
C ASP A 15 6.55 -8.63 -15.75
N LEU A 16 6.37 -7.30 -15.82
CA LEU A 16 5.12 -6.69 -16.30
C LEU A 16 4.90 -6.88 -17.80
N LEU A 17 5.92 -7.26 -18.57
CA LEU A 17 5.76 -7.55 -19.99
C LEU A 17 4.74 -8.67 -20.20
N GLN A 18 4.63 -9.62 -19.27
CA GLN A 18 3.65 -10.70 -19.30
C GLN A 18 2.20 -10.23 -19.24
N GLU A 19 1.95 -8.97 -18.85
CA GLU A 19 0.61 -8.38 -18.79
C GLU A 19 0.25 -7.62 -20.08
N ASP A 20 1.16 -7.56 -21.06
CA ASP A 20 1.00 -6.78 -22.28
C ASP A 20 1.32 -7.66 -23.50
N ASP A 21 0.27 -8.25 -24.07
CA ASP A 21 0.36 -9.17 -25.21
C ASP A 21 1.05 -8.54 -26.43
N VAL A 22 0.84 -7.22 -26.64
CA VAL A 22 1.48 -6.48 -27.75
C VAL A 22 2.98 -6.37 -27.50
N ALA A 23 3.38 -6.03 -26.28
CA ALA A 23 4.78 -5.94 -25.89
C ALA A 23 5.51 -7.29 -26.00
N MET A 24 4.83 -8.38 -25.61
CA MET A 24 5.35 -9.75 -25.73
C MET A 24 5.50 -10.17 -27.19
N ALA A 25 4.47 -10.01 -28.00
CA ALA A 25 4.52 -10.33 -29.43
C ALA A 25 5.62 -9.53 -30.13
N PHE A 26 5.75 -8.24 -29.82
CA PHE A 26 6.84 -7.40 -30.33
C PHE A 26 8.21 -7.94 -29.94
N LEU A 27 8.43 -8.32 -28.68
CA LEU A 27 9.72 -8.84 -28.23
C LEU A 27 10.11 -10.15 -28.91
N GLU A 28 9.14 -11.05 -29.09
CA GLU A 28 9.36 -12.33 -29.76
C GLU A 28 9.75 -12.13 -31.23
N GLU A 29 8.99 -11.30 -31.97
CA GLU A 29 9.26 -10.99 -33.37
C GLU A 29 10.56 -10.18 -33.54
N PHE A 30 10.83 -9.24 -32.64
CA PHE A 30 12.05 -8.45 -32.62
C PHE A 30 13.29 -9.33 -32.38
N TYR A 31 13.19 -10.31 -31.47
CA TYR A 31 14.26 -11.26 -31.23
C TYR A 31 14.57 -12.12 -32.47
N VAL A 32 13.54 -12.62 -33.17
CA VAL A 32 13.73 -13.36 -34.42
C VAL A 32 14.44 -12.50 -35.45
N SER A 33 13.97 -11.26 -35.66
CA SER A 33 14.55 -10.32 -36.61
C SER A 33 16.04 -10.06 -36.33
N VAL A 34 16.39 -9.76 -35.07
CA VAL A 34 17.78 -9.51 -34.68
C VAL A 34 18.65 -10.77 -34.80
N SER A 35 18.08 -11.95 -34.54
CA SER A 35 18.79 -13.23 -34.70
C SER A 35 19.12 -13.55 -36.15
N ASP A 36 18.22 -13.22 -37.07
CA ASP A 36 18.41 -13.42 -38.51
C ASP A 36 19.44 -12.43 -39.07
N ASP A 37 19.32 -11.15 -38.71
CA ASP A 37 20.28 -10.11 -39.09
C ASP A 37 21.68 -10.42 -38.54
N ALA A 38 21.78 -10.87 -37.28
CA ALA A 38 23.06 -11.24 -36.68
C ALA A 38 23.74 -12.41 -37.41
N ARG A 39 22.96 -13.37 -37.92
CA ARG A 39 23.47 -14.48 -38.74
C ARG A 39 23.95 -14.01 -40.11
N MET A 40 23.22 -13.12 -40.77
CA MET A 40 23.59 -12.62 -42.10
C MET A 40 24.75 -11.63 -42.07
N MET A 41 24.79 -10.73 -41.08
CA MET A 41 25.73 -9.62 -41.01
C MET A 41 26.96 -9.89 -40.13
N VAL A 42 26.97 -11.00 -39.37
CA VAL A 42 28.00 -11.32 -38.37
C VAL A 42 28.20 -10.14 -37.38
N ALA A 43 27.09 -9.58 -36.92
CA ALA A 43 27.04 -8.43 -36.02
C ALA A 43 26.24 -8.75 -34.73
N PHE A 44 26.24 -7.81 -33.78
CA PHE A 44 25.36 -7.82 -32.59
C PHE A 44 25.50 -8.99 -31.60
N LYS A 45 26.55 -9.82 -31.66
CA LYS A 45 26.72 -11.00 -30.78
C LYS A 45 26.40 -10.75 -29.30
N GLU A 46 26.95 -9.69 -28.72
CA GLU A 46 26.74 -9.34 -27.30
C GLU A 46 25.28 -8.94 -27.03
N GLN A 47 24.71 -8.07 -27.86
CA GLN A 47 23.34 -7.59 -27.67
C GLN A 47 22.29 -8.68 -27.94
N LEU A 48 22.58 -9.59 -28.88
CA LEU A 48 21.73 -10.75 -29.14
C LEU A 48 21.70 -11.68 -27.93
N ALA A 49 22.84 -11.92 -27.27
CA ALA A 49 22.89 -12.73 -26.04
C ALA A 49 22.11 -12.09 -24.88
N GLU A 50 22.20 -10.76 -24.71
CA GLU A 50 21.39 -10.03 -23.73
C GLU A 50 19.89 -10.12 -24.04
N LEU A 51 19.52 -9.99 -25.32
CA LEU A 51 18.13 -10.05 -25.77
C LEU A 51 17.55 -11.46 -25.59
N GLU A 52 18.31 -12.50 -25.98
CA GLU A 52 17.93 -13.90 -25.79
C GLU A 52 17.69 -14.20 -24.31
N LYS A 53 18.60 -13.77 -23.43
CA LYS A 53 18.43 -13.93 -21.98
C LYS A 53 17.16 -13.25 -21.48
N THR A 54 16.89 -12.03 -21.95
CA THR A 54 15.70 -11.27 -21.55
C THR A 54 14.43 -11.99 -21.99
N VAL A 55 14.32 -12.38 -23.26
CA VAL A 55 13.15 -13.09 -23.80
C VAL A 55 12.94 -14.44 -23.10
N LYS A 56 14.01 -15.23 -22.94
CA LYS A 56 13.92 -16.52 -22.23
C LYS A 56 13.45 -16.35 -20.78
N GLN A 57 14.00 -15.38 -20.05
CA GLN A 57 13.62 -15.15 -18.66
C GLN A 57 12.13 -14.82 -18.55
N ILE A 58 11.61 -13.97 -19.45
CA ILE A 58 10.20 -13.59 -19.44
C ILE A 58 9.29 -14.76 -19.84
N SER A 59 9.66 -15.55 -20.87
CA SER A 59 8.86 -16.70 -21.31
C SER A 59 8.92 -17.89 -20.34
N GLU A 60 10.07 -18.16 -19.70
CA GLU A 60 10.21 -19.21 -18.69
C GLU A 60 9.43 -18.85 -17.42
N ASP A 61 9.48 -17.58 -16.99
CA ASP A 61 8.69 -17.10 -15.86
C ASP A 61 7.18 -17.23 -16.09
N ALA A 62 6.71 -17.16 -17.34
CA ALA A 62 5.30 -17.40 -17.69
C ALA A 62 4.92 -18.89 -17.58
N LYS A 63 5.88 -19.81 -17.72
CA LYS A 63 5.65 -21.26 -17.65
C LYS A 63 5.85 -21.84 -16.25
N ALA A 64 6.55 -21.14 -15.35
CA ALA A 64 6.85 -21.62 -14.01
C ALA A 64 5.55 -21.87 -13.20
N PRO A 65 5.33 -23.09 -12.65
CA PRO A 65 4.08 -23.45 -11.98
C PRO A 65 3.80 -22.62 -10.72
N GLN A 66 4.84 -22.05 -10.09
CA GLN A 66 4.70 -21.16 -8.93
C GLN A 66 4.29 -19.72 -9.29
N LYS A 67 4.33 -19.34 -10.58
CA LYS A 67 3.87 -18.05 -11.12
C LYS A 67 2.59 -18.18 -11.97
N LYS A 68 2.01 -19.38 -12.11
CA LYS A 68 0.65 -19.55 -12.65
C LYS A 68 -0.33 -18.78 -11.75
N HIS A 69 -1.21 -17.98 -12.37
CA HIS A 69 -2.17 -17.05 -11.75
C HIS A 69 -2.42 -17.30 -10.27
N LYS A 70 -1.84 -16.45 -9.42
CA LYS A 70 -2.02 -16.60 -7.98
C LYS A 70 -3.47 -16.28 -7.65
N VAL A 71 -4.14 -17.17 -6.91
CA VAL A 71 -5.46 -16.88 -6.36
C VAL A 71 -5.27 -16.17 -5.01
N LEU A 72 -5.63 -14.89 -4.95
CA LEU A 72 -5.56 -14.08 -3.75
C LEU A 72 -6.83 -14.24 -2.92
N LEU A 73 -6.64 -14.54 -1.63
CA LEU A 73 -7.68 -14.75 -0.64
C LEU A 73 -7.84 -13.54 0.29
N GLN A 74 -7.96 -12.32 -0.27
CA GLN A 74 -7.88 -11.06 0.51
C GLN A 74 -8.77 -10.99 1.75
N GLN A 75 -10.00 -11.52 1.69
CA GLN A 75 -10.95 -11.58 2.81
C GLN A 75 -11.04 -12.96 3.48
N PHE A 76 -10.38 -13.98 2.92
CA PHE A 76 -10.41 -15.35 3.42
C PHE A 76 -9.14 -15.73 4.17
N ASN A 77 -8.14 -14.85 4.24
CA ASN A 77 -6.86 -15.12 4.87
C ASN A 77 -7.02 -15.44 6.36
N THR A 78 -7.01 -16.74 6.65
CA THR A 78 -6.69 -17.31 7.95
C THR A 78 -5.21 -17.02 8.28
N GLY A 79 -4.87 -17.00 9.57
CA GLY A 79 -3.65 -16.37 10.10
C GLY A 79 -2.31 -16.79 9.49
N ASP A 80 -2.18 -17.95 8.84
CA ASP A 80 -0.89 -18.43 8.32
C ASP A 80 -0.44 -17.73 7.03
N GLU A 81 -1.35 -17.35 6.12
CA GLU A 81 -0.93 -16.70 4.85
C GLU A 81 -0.39 -15.28 5.05
N ARG A 82 -0.90 -14.55 6.07
CA ARG A 82 -0.41 -13.20 6.38
C ARG A 82 1.02 -13.20 6.95
N ALA A 83 1.49 -14.33 7.48
CA ALA A 83 2.86 -14.44 7.95
C ALA A 83 3.86 -14.61 6.78
N GLN A 84 3.42 -15.05 5.60
CA GLN A 84 4.30 -15.31 4.47
C GLN A 84 4.97 -14.03 3.94
N LYS A 85 6.18 -14.19 3.39
CA LYS A 85 6.91 -13.12 2.70
C LYS A 85 6.06 -12.61 1.53
N ARG A 86 5.89 -11.28 1.41
CA ARG A 86 5.09 -10.71 0.32
C ARG A 86 5.77 -10.94 -1.03
N GLN A 87 4.94 -11.22 -2.03
CA GLN A 87 5.29 -11.30 -3.44
C GLN A 87 4.49 -10.22 -4.19
N PRO A 88 5.04 -9.63 -5.27
CA PRO A 88 4.31 -8.66 -6.08
C PRO A 88 3.00 -9.25 -6.60
N ILE A 89 1.91 -8.50 -6.43
CA ILE A 89 0.62 -8.80 -7.03
C ILE A 89 0.63 -8.30 -8.47
N ARG A 90 0.19 -9.14 -9.39
CA ARG A 90 0.06 -8.84 -10.82
C ARG A 90 -1.39 -8.53 -11.18
N GLY A 91 -1.60 -7.88 -12.33
CA GLY A 91 -2.95 -7.56 -12.80
C GLY A 91 -3.74 -8.80 -13.21
N SER A 92 -3.03 -9.77 -13.79
CA SER A 92 -3.56 -11.06 -14.23
C SER A 92 -3.79 -12.05 -13.08
N ASP A 93 -3.21 -11.84 -11.89
CA ASP A 93 -3.51 -12.67 -10.72
C ASP A 93 -5.03 -12.68 -10.47
N GLU A 94 -5.59 -13.81 -10.06
CA GLU A 94 -7.01 -13.91 -9.75
C GLU A 94 -7.27 -13.61 -8.28
N VAL A 95 -8.41 -13.02 -7.97
CA VAL A 95 -8.83 -12.78 -6.59
C VAL A 95 -10.17 -13.48 -6.34
N LEU A 96 -10.25 -14.17 -5.20
CA LEU A 96 -11.53 -14.57 -4.62
C LEU A 96 -11.96 -13.44 -3.69
N PHE A 97 -13.01 -12.72 -4.10
CA PHE A 97 -13.46 -11.51 -3.42
C PHE A 97 -14.95 -11.59 -3.09
N LYS A 98 -15.34 -11.26 -1.85
CA LYS A 98 -16.74 -11.20 -1.45
C LYS A 98 -17.34 -9.86 -1.81
N VAL A 99 -18.45 -9.90 -2.54
CA VAL A 99 -19.29 -8.75 -2.83
C VAL A 99 -20.61 -8.93 -2.09
N TYR A 100 -20.96 -7.96 -1.25
CA TYR A 100 -22.08 -8.07 -0.32
C TYR A 100 -23.37 -7.48 -0.93
N CYS A 101 -24.50 -8.06 -0.59
CA CYS A 101 -25.83 -7.57 -0.89
C CYS A 101 -26.35 -6.70 0.27
N ILE A 102 -27.51 -6.06 0.05
CA ILE A 102 -28.16 -5.20 1.06
C ILE A 102 -28.51 -5.95 2.36
N ASP A 103 -28.84 -7.24 2.26
CA ASP A 103 -29.19 -8.11 3.37
C ASP A 103 -27.95 -8.72 4.08
N HIS A 104 -26.76 -8.21 3.75
CA HIS A 104 -25.45 -8.65 4.26
C HIS A 104 -25.06 -10.07 3.85
N THR A 105 -25.81 -10.72 2.94
CA THR A 105 -25.33 -11.93 2.26
C THR A 105 -24.21 -11.58 1.30
N ASP A 106 -23.33 -12.54 0.99
CA ASP A 106 -22.18 -12.31 0.11
C ASP A 106 -22.13 -13.30 -1.05
N THR A 107 -21.69 -12.80 -2.20
CA THR A 107 -21.31 -13.58 -3.36
C THR A 107 -19.81 -13.50 -3.53
N THR A 108 -19.12 -14.64 -3.44
CA THR A 108 -17.68 -14.71 -3.71
C THR A 108 -17.45 -14.82 -5.21
N ILE A 109 -16.85 -13.81 -5.85
CA ILE A 109 -16.49 -13.84 -7.27
C ILE A 109 -15.01 -14.23 -7.45
N ARG A 110 -14.69 -14.80 -8.61
CA ARG A 110 -13.32 -15.08 -9.05
C ARG A 110 -13.05 -14.26 -10.31
N VAL A 111 -12.21 -13.24 -10.19
CA VAL A 111 -11.89 -12.30 -11.28
C VAL A 111 -10.42 -11.88 -11.22
N PRO A 112 -9.81 -11.40 -12.30
CA PRO A 112 -8.47 -10.82 -12.26
C PRO A 112 -8.37 -9.61 -11.32
N VAL A 113 -7.21 -9.38 -10.72
CA VAL A 113 -6.95 -8.21 -9.87
C VAL A 113 -7.12 -6.91 -10.64
N ALA A 114 -6.78 -6.88 -11.93
CA ALA A 114 -6.97 -5.73 -12.80
C ALA A 114 -8.41 -5.56 -13.32
N ALA A 115 -9.37 -6.42 -12.90
CA ALA A 115 -10.72 -6.40 -13.42
C ALA A 115 -11.39 -5.03 -13.31
N SER A 116 -12.18 -4.70 -14.33
CA SER A 116 -13.01 -3.50 -14.33
C SER A 116 -14.27 -3.70 -13.47
N VAL A 117 -14.86 -2.60 -13.00
CA VAL A 117 -16.15 -2.65 -12.29
C VAL A 117 -17.24 -3.29 -13.16
N LYS A 118 -17.20 -3.08 -14.48
CA LYS A 118 -18.11 -3.76 -15.41
C LYS A 118 -17.95 -5.29 -15.37
N GLU A 119 -16.72 -5.80 -15.33
CA GLU A 119 -16.45 -7.24 -15.19
C GLU A 119 -16.90 -7.76 -13.83
N VAL A 120 -16.69 -6.98 -12.76
CA VAL A 120 -17.19 -7.32 -11.40
C VAL A 120 -18.72 -7.42 -11.39
N ILE A 121 -19.44 -6.45 -11.98
CA ILE A 121 -20.90 -6.51 -12.10
C ILE A 121 -21.33 -7.76 -12.84
N SER A 122 -20.68 -8.08 -13.96
CA SER A 122 -20.98 -9.27 -14.75
C SER A 122 -20.78 -10.56 -13.94
N ALA A 123 -19.69 -10.66 -13.17
CA ALA A 123 -19.40 -11.83 -12.34
C ALA A 123 -20.36 -12.00 -11.16
N VAL A 124 -20.86 -10.89 -10.60
CA VAL A 124 -21.89 -10.92 -9.54
C VAL A 124 -23.25 -11.32 -10.14
N ALA A 125 -23.64 -10.71 -11.27
CA ALA A 125 -24.89 -10.97 -11.96
C ALA A 125 -25.01 -12.45 -12.38
N ASP A 126 -23.92 -13.05 -12.88
CA ASP A 126 -23.86 -14.46 -13.25
C ASP A 126 -24.19 -15.39 -12.07
N LYS A 127 -23.66 -15.08 -10.88
CA LYS A 127 -23.90 -15.87 -9.67
C LYS A 127 -25.26 -15.64 -9.02
N LEU A 128 -25.79 -14.42 -9.10
CA LEU A 128 -27.10 -14.07 -8.53
C LEU A 128 -28.27 -14.38 -9.47
N GLY A 129 -28.01 -14.69 -10.75
CA GLY A 129 -29.05 -14.93 -11.76
C GLY A 129 -29.88 -13.69 -12.13
N SER A 130 -29.50 -12.50 -11.64
CA SER A 130 -30.11 -11.22 -12.01
C SER A 130 -29.05 -10.12 -12.01
N GLY A 131 -29.00 -9.32 -13.07
CA GLY A 131 -27.94 -8.33 -13.28
C GLY A 131 -28.41 -6.96 -13.75
N GLU A 132 -29.70 -6.79 -14.04
CA GLU A 132 -30.19 -5.52 -14.56
C GLU A 132 -30.15 -4.44 -13.47
N GLY A 133 -29.44 -3.35 -13.76
CA GLY A 133 -29.38 -2.17 -12.87
C GLY A 133 -28.44 -2.28 -11.67
N LEU A 134 -27.63 -3.34 -11.55
CA LEU A 134 -26.66 -3.46 -10.46
C LEU A 134 -25.58 -2.37 -10.54
N ILE A 135 -25.32 -1.73 -9.40
CA ILE A 135 -24.20 -0.83 -9.18
C ILE A 135 -23.24 -1.42 -8.14
N ILE A 136 -21.95 -1.12 -8.27
CA ILE A 136 -20.96 -1.46 -7.26
C ILE A 136 -20.68 -0.24 -6.39
N VAL A 137 -20.73 -0.44 -5.09
CA VAL A 137 -20.56 0.61 -4.07
C VAL A 137 -19.44 0.19 -3.14
N LYS A 138 -18.44 1.07 -2.94
CA LYS A 138 -17.53 0.93 -1.79
C LYS A 138 -18.15 1.60 -0.58
N MET A 139 -18.13 0.93 0.56
CA MET A 139 -18.61 1.46 1.83
C MET A 139 -17.54 1.31 2.90
N ASN A 140 -17.24 2.41 3.60
CA ASN A 140 -16.31 2.39 4.74
C ASN A 140 -17.04 2.03 6.05
N SER A 141 -16.27 1.85 7.13
CA SER A 141 -16.79 1.58 8.48
C SER A 141 -17.62 2.73 9.07
N GLY A 142 -17.51 3.94 8.53
CA GLY A 142 -18.36 5.08 8.90
C GLY A 142 -19.71 5.15 8.19
N GLY A 143 -19.98 4.23 7.25
CA GLY A 143 -21.19 4.25 6.42
C GLY A 143 -21.16 5.23 5.26
N GLU A 144 -20.01 5.82 4.95
CA GLU A 144 -19.82 6.62 3.74
C GLU A 144 -19.80 5.69 2.53
N LYS A 145 -20.60 6.04 1.52
CA LYS A 145 -20.87 5.23 0.33
C LYS A 145 -20.38 5.96 -0.91
N VAL A 146 -19.64 5.26 -1.77
CA VAL A 146 -19.19 5.80 -3.07
C VAL A 146 -19.50 4.81 -4.17
N VAL A 147 -20.32 5.24 -5.13
CA VAL A 147 -20.61 4.46 -6.34
C VAL A 147 -19.39 4.45 -7.25
N LEU A 148 -18.95 3.26 -7.66
CA LEU A 148 -17.83 3.09 -8.58
C LEU A 148 -18.28 3.17 -10.03
N LYS A 149 -17.44 3.74 -10.90
CA LYS A 149 -17.75 3.86 -12.33
C LYS A 149 -17.45 2.53 -13.02
N PRO A 150 -18.22 2.15 -14.07
CA PRO A 150 -17.98 0.91 -14.82
C PRO A 150 -16.55 0.75 -15.37
N ASN A 151 -15.89 1.87 -15.67
CA ASN A 151 -14.52 1.90 -16.21
C ASN A 151 -13.42 1.95 -15.12
N ASP A 152 -13.78 2.03 -13.84
CA ASP A 152 -12.79 1.92 -12.78
C ASP A 152 -12.22 0.49 -12.78
N VAL A 153 -10.90 0.37 -12.60
CA VAL A 153 -10.16 -0.90 -12.65
C VAL A 153 -9.44 -1.15 -11.34
N SER A 154 -9.28 -2.42 -10.97
CA SER A 154 -8.52 -2.86 -9.81
C SER A 154 -8.99 -2.24 -8.48
N VAL A 155 -10.31 -2.27 -8.27
CA VAL A 155 -10.94 -1.54 -7.16
C VAL A 155 -10.74 -2.19 -5.79
N PHE A 156 -10.41 -3.48 -5.74
CA PHE A 156 -10.28 -4.28 -4.50
C PHE A 156 -9.26 -3.70 -3.51
N THR A 157 -8.10 -3.26 -4.01
CA THR A 157 -7.03 -2.68 -3.19
C THR A 157 -7.24 -1.21 -2.86
N THR A 158 -8.21 -0.55 -3.48
CA THR A 158 -8.52 0.87 -3.24
C THR A 158 -9.47 1.13 -2.08
N LEU A 159 -10.03 0.07 -1.49
CA LEU A 159 -10.87 0.17 -0.28
C LEU A 159 -10.10 0.78 0.90
N THR A 160 -10.83 1.32 1.88
CA THR A 160 -10.26 1.63 3.20
C THR A 160 -9.86 0.34 3.93
N ILE A 161 -9.27 0.44 5.11
CA ILE A 161 -8.78 -0.73 5.86
C ILE A 161 -9.92 -1.71 6.13
N ASN A 162 -11.04 -1.21 6.66
CA ASN A 162 -12.24 -1.99 6.91
C ASN A 162 -13.31 -1.78 5.82
N GLY A 163 -12.91 -1.28 4.65
CA GLY A 163 -13.85 -1.06 3.54
C GLY A 163 -14.39 -2.39 2.99
N ARG A 164 -15.62 -2.35 2.49
CA ARG A 164 -16.28 -3.48 1.83
C ARG A 164 -16.92 -3.04 0.52
N LEU A 165 -17.11 -4.02 -0.36
CA LEU A 165 -17.70 -3.82 -1.67
C LEU A 165 -19.10 -4.42 -1.68
N PHE A 166 -20.06 -3.63 -2.14
CA PHE A 166 -21.47 -4.02 -2.21
C PHE A 166 -21.95 -3.99 -3.66
N ALA A 167 -22.87 -4.89 -3.98
CA ALA A 167 -23.66 -4.86 -5.19
C ALA A 167 -25.13 -4.67 -4.82
N CYS A 168 -25.78 -3.66 -5.37
CA CYS A 168 -27.21 -3.44 -5.19
C CYS A 168 -27.81 -2.74 -6.41
N PRO A 169 -29.13 -2.83 -6.62
CA PRO A 169 -29.85 -1.93 -7.49
C PRO A 169 -29.71 -0.47 -7.02
N ARG A 170 -29.86 0.48 -7.94
CA ARG A 170 -29.61 1.91 -7.64
C ARG A 170 -30.58 2.48 -6.61
N GLU A 171 -31.82 1.99 -6.58
CA GLU A 171 -32.87 2.35 -5.63
C GLU A 171 -32.59 1.89 -4.19
N GLN A 172 -31.69 0.92 -3.99
CA GLN A 172 -31.30 0.41 -2.68
C GLN A 172 -30.07 1.11 -2.09
N PHE A 173 -29.46 2.03 -2.83
CA PHE A 173 -28.21 2.71 -2.44
C PHE A 173 -28.28 3.36 -1.05
N ASP A 174 -29.36 4.10 -0.77
CA ASP A 174 -29.50 4.83 0.48
C ASP A 174 -29.73 3.89 1.68
N SER A 175 -30.28 2.70 1.45
CA SER A 175 -30.58 1.68 2.46
C SER A 175 -29.39 0.80 2.82
N LEU A 176 -28.28 0.84 2.06
CA LEU A 176 -27.07 0.10 2.41
C LEU A 176 -26.50 0.56 3.77
N THR A 177 -26.11 -0.42 4.59
CA THR A 177 -25.51 -0.24 5.93
C THR A 177 -24.21 -1.03 6.09
N PRO A 178 -23.23 -0.54 6.86
CA PRO A 178 -21.99 -1.28 7.13
C PRO A 178 -22.23 -2.63 7.80
N LEU A 179 -21.33 -3.58 7.52
CA LEU A 179 -21.32 -4.88 8.21
C LEU A 179 -20.75 -4.72 9.63
N PRO A 180 -21.17 -5.54 10.60
CA PRO A 180 -20.59 -5.54 11.95
C PRO A 180 -19.07 -5.75 11.97
N GLU A 181 -18.53 -6.56 11.05
CA GLU A 181 -17.09 -6.79 10.91
C GLU A 181 -16.28 -5.56 10.48
N GLN A 182 -16.93 -4.52 9.94
CA GLN A 182 -16.26 -3.27 9.55
C GLN A 182 -15.98 -2.35 10.75
N GLU A 183 -16.65 -2.56 11.88
CA GLU A 183 -16.50 -1.71 13.08
C GLU A 183 -15.14 -1.89 13.77
N GLY A 184 -14.41 -2.97 13.46
CA GLY A 184 -13.11 -3.27 14.05
C GLY A 184 -13.21 -3.90 15.44
N PRO A 185 -12.08 -3.99 16.17
CA PRO A 185 -12.02 -4.67 17.46
C PRO A 185 -12.76 -3.91 18.58
N THR A 186 -13.40 -4.64 19.48
CA THR A 186 -14.03 -4.09 20.71
C THR A 186 -13.13 -4.18 21.94
N THR A 187 -12.04 -4.94 21.87
CA THR A 187 -11.05 -5.10 22.95
C THR A 187 -9.65 -4.81 22.43
N GLY A 188 -8.85 -4.09 23.22
CA GLY A 188 -7.48 -3.75 22.85
C GLY A 188 -6.53 -4.94 22.98
N THR A 189 -5.39 -4.89 22.30
CA THR A 189 -4.37 -5.95 22.30
C THR A 189 -3.15 -5.64 23.17
N VAL A 190 -3.24 -4.57 24.00
CA VAL A 190 -2.16 -4.11 24.89
C VAL A 190 -1.45 -5.25 25.63
N GLY A 191 -2.18 -6.20 26.21
CA GLY A 191 -1.58 -7.31 26.95
C GLY A 191 -0.63 -8.19 26.12
N THR A 192 -0.82 -8.26 24.80
CA THR A 192 0.02 -9.04 23.89
C THR A 192 1.30 -8.28 23.53
N PHE A 193 1.18 -7.09 22.95
CA PHE A 193 2.36 -6.38 22.45
C PHE A 193 3.12 -5.59 23.53
N GLU A 194 2.52 -5.36 24.71
CA GLU A 194 3.22 -4.80 25.87
C GLU A 194 4.45 -5.64 26.23
N LEU A 195 4.33 -6.97 26.14
CA LEU A 195 5.39 -7.95 26.41
C LEU A 195 6.49 -7.97 25.33
N MET A 196 6.20 -7.47 24.13
CA MET A 196 7.14 -7.41 23.01
C MET A 196 8.05 -6.18 23.16
N SER A 197 9.35 -6.27 22.84
CA SER A 197 10.20 -5.09 22.95
C SER A 197 9.84 -4.04 21.88
N SER A 198 10.00 -2.74 22.20
CA SER A 198 9.75 -1.67 21.23
C SER A 198 10.65 -1.78 19.99
N LYS A 199 11.86 -2.32 20.17
CA LYS A 199 12.82 -2.53 19.08
C LYS A 199 12.40 -3.69 18.17
N ASP A 200 11.92 -4.80 18.74
CA ASP A 200 11.45 -5.95 17.97
C ASP A 200 10.20 -5.63 17.16
N LEU A 201 9.25 -4.88 17.75
CA LEU A 201 8.08 -4.37 17.04
C LEU A 201 8.50 -3.49 15.87
N ALA A 202 9.36 -2.49 16.10
CA ALA A 202 9.83 -1.60 15.04
C ALA A 202 10.63 -2.33 13.95
N TYR A 203 11.43 -3.33 14.32
CA TYR A 203 12.17 -4.16 13.36
C TYR A 203 11.22 -4.99 12.50
N GLN A 204 10.25 -5.68 13.10
CA GLN A 204 9.28 -6.48 12.35
C GLN A 204 8.36 -5.61 11.48
N MET A 205 7.99 -4.41 11.95
CA MET A 205 7.27 -3.42 11.13
C MET A 205 8.11 -3.05 9.92
N THR A 206 9.39 -2.70 10.13
CA THR A 206 10.28 -2.27 9.05
C THR A 206 10.56 -3.39 8.05
N THR A 207 10.76 -4.63 8.49
CA THR A 207 10.90 -5.79 7.60
C THR A 207 9.64 -6.00 6.76
N TYR A 208 8.46 -5.92 7.37
CA TYR A 208 7.21 -6.07 6.62
C TYR A 208 6.97 -4.91 5.64
N ASP A 209 7.27 -3.68 6.04
CA ASP A 209 7.14 -2.50 5.19
C ASP A 209 8.13 -2.55 4.02
N TRP A 210 9.34 -3.09 4.20
CA TRP A 210 10.30 -3.33 3.11
C TRP A 210 9.77 -4.36 2.11
N GLU A 211 9.12 -5.43 2.57
CA GLU A 211 8.50 -6.39 1.67
C GLU A 211 7.41 -5.73 0.82
N LEU A 212 6.50 -4.97 1.44
CA LEU A 212 5.45 -4.23 0.72
C LEU A 212 6.06 -3.20 -0.24
N PHE A 213 7.05 -2.43 0.21
CA PHE A 213 7.68 -1.38 -0.59
C PHE A 213 8.43 -1.95 -1.78
N ASN A 214 9.08 -3.11 -1.65
CA ASN A 214 9.77 -3.77 -2.75
C ASN A 214 8.80 -4.42 -3.76
N CYS A 215 7.57 -4.75 -3.34
CA CYS A 215 6.53 -5.17 -4.27
C CYS A 215 6.04 -4.04 -5.18
N VAL A 216 6.19 -2.77 -4.78
CA VAL A 216 5.73 -1.62 -5.58
C VAL A 216 6.61 -1.44 -6.80
N LEU A 217 6.04 -1.57 -7.99
CA LEU A 217 6.76 -1.32 -9.23
C LEU A 217 6.81 0.18 -9.52
N GLU A 218 7.90 0.66 -10.13
CA GLU A 218 8.03 2.10 -10.45
C GLU A 218 6.92 2.60 -11.38
N LEU A 219 6.44 1.74 -12.27
CA LEU A 219 5.32 2.05 -13.17
C LEU A 219 3.98 2.18 -12.44
N GLU A 220 3.78 1.54 -11.28
CA GLU A 220 2.56 1.73 -10.49
C GLU A 220 2.42 3.17 -9.99
N LEU A 221 3.54 3.84 -9.68
CA LEU A 221 3.54 5.27 -9.34
C LEU A 221 3.05 6.12 -10.52
N ILE A 222 3.40 5.73 -11.75
CA ILE A 222 2.98 6.40 -12.99
C ILE A 222 1.49 6.15 -13.23
N TYR A 223 1.04 4.89 -13.22
CA TYR A 223 -0.36 4.52 -13.43
C TYR A 223 -1.27 5.17 -12.39
N HIS A 224 -0.84 5.21 -11.13
CA HIS A 224 -1.58 5.90 -10.07
C HIS A 224 -1.72 7.40 -10.37
N THR A 225 -0.61 8.05 -10.72
CA THR A 225 -0.57 9.51 -10.93
C THR A 225 -1.36 9.98 -12.14
N PHE A 226 -1.30 9.22 -13.25
CA PHE A 226 -2.02 9.55 -14.48
C PHE A 226 -3.41 8.90 -14.58
N GLY A 227 -3.81 8.12 -13.58
CA GLY A 227 -5.10 7.44 -13.52
C GLY A 227 -5.07 6.03 -14.09
N ARG A 228 -5.32 5.03 -13.23
CA ARG A 228 -5.30 3.59 -13.55
C ARG A 228 -6.14 3.21 -14.77
N HIS A 229 -7.33 3.80 -14.91
CA HIS A 229 -8.27 3.53 -16.00
C HIS A 229 -7.69 3.84 -17.39
N ASN A 230 -6.73 4.77 -17.48
CA ASN A 230 -6.08 5.12 -18.75
C ASN A 230 -5.13 4.03 -19.24
N PHE A 231 -4.64 3.16 -18.35
CA PHE A 231 -3.68 2.11 -18.67
C PHE A 231 -4.30 0.71 -18.57
N LYS A 232 -5.46 0.56 -17.92
CA LYS A 232 -6.04 -0.75 -17.55
C LYS A 232 -5.05 -1.65 -16.81
N LYS A 233 -4.16 -1.05 -16.03
CA LYS A 233 -3.17 -1.75 -15.19
C LYS A 233 -3.50 -1.53 -13.72
N THR A 234 -3.14 -2.52 -12.90
CA THR A 234 -3.29 -2.43 -11.44
C THR A 234 -2.21 -1.55 -10.81
N THR A 235 -2.52 -1.00 -9.64
CA THR A 235 -1.56 -0.42 -8.69
C THR A 235 -1.68 -1.10 -7.33
N ALA A 236 -2.04 -2.38 -7.31
CA ALA A 236 -2.36 -3.13 -6.11
C ALA A 236 -1.26 -3.08 -5.05
N ASN A 237 0.01 -3.16 -5.45
CA ASN A 237 1.12 -3.15 -4.51
C ASN A 237 1.27 -1.76 -3.89
N LEU A 238 1.19 -0.70 -4.70
CA LEU A 238 1.19 0.67 -4.21
C LEU A 238 0.00 0.94 -3.28
N ASP A 239 -1.20 0.54 -3.69
CA ASP A 239 -2.42 0.75 -2.90
C ASP A 239 -2.31 0.09 -1.52
N LEU A 240 -1.84 -1.16 -1.45
CA LEU A 240 -1.64 -1.88 -0.19
C LEU A 240 -0.57 -1.21 0.67
N PHE A 241 0.52 -0.70 0.07
CA PHE A 241 1.56 -0.02 0.82
C PHE A 241 1.13 1.36 1.35
N LEU A 242 0.30 2.09 0.59
CA LEU A 242 -0.34 3.32 1.08
C LEU A 242 -1.39 3.02 2.15
N ARG A 243 -2.16 1.93 2.00
CA ARG A 243 -3.09 1.47 3.04
C ARG A 243 -2.37 1.10 4.32
N ARG A 244 -1.18 0.48 4.24
CA ARG A 244 -0.34 0.15 5.41
C ARG A 244 0.02 1.38 6.24
N PHE A 245 0.25 2.54 5.63
CA PHE A 245 0.45 3.79 6.37
C PHE A 245 -0.74 4.12 7.28
N ASN A 246 -1.95 4.07 6.71
CA ASN A 246 -3.19 4.31 7.46
C ASN A 246 -3.43 3.21 8.51
N GLU A 247 -3.14 1.95 8.20
CA GLU A 247 -3.27 0.83 9.14
C GLU A 247 -2.43 1.05 10.40
N ILE A 248 -1.17 1.47 10.25
CA ILE A 248 -0.30 1.81 11.37
C ILE A 248 -0.83 3.02 12.15
N GLN A 249 -1.27 4.06 11.44
CA GLN A 249 -1.83 5.25 12.07
C GLN A 249 -3.03 4.89 12.94
N PHE A 250 -4.00 4.17 12.39
CA PHE A 250 -5.22 3.77 13.10
C PHE A 250 -4.97 2.70 14.16
N TRP A 251 -3.96 1.85 14.02
CA TRP A 251 -3.52 0.93 15.07
C TRP A 251 -3.16 1.68 16.35
N VAL A 252 -2.37 2.76 16.25
CA VAL A 252 -1.99 3.58 17.41
C VAL A 252 -3.22 4.16 18.10
N VAL A 253 -4.15 4.75 17.33
CA VAL A 253 -5.36 5.37 17.89
C VAL A 253 -6.29 4.32 18.51
N THR A 254 -6.42 3.16 17.86
CA THR A 254 -7.24 2.03 18.32
C THR A 254 -6.77 1.54 19.68
N GLU A 255 -5.49 1.21 19.81
CA GLU A 255 -4.95 0.67 21.06
C GLU A 255 -5.06 1.67 22.21
N ILE A 256 -4.85 2.97 21.94
CA ILE A 256 -4.98 4.02 22.96
C ILE A 256 -6.44 4.20 23.39
N CYS A 257 -7.38 4.25 22.43
CA CYS A 257 -8.81 4.45 22.71
C CYS A 257 -9.48 3.24 23.38
N LEU A 258 -8.94 2.02 23.17
CA LEU A 258 -9.39 0.82 23.85
C LEU A 258 -8.73 0.59 25.22
N CYS A 259 -7.74 1.42 25.61
CA CYS A 259 -7.05 1.32 26.88
C CYS A 259 -7.73 2.16 27.98
N SER A 260 -8.66 1.55 28.71
CA SER A 260 -9.45 2.24 29.77
C SER A 260 -8.60 2.77 30.93
N GLN A 261 -7.61 1.98 31.37
CA GLN A 261 -6.78 2.31 32.53
C GLN A 261 -5.77 3.41 32.20
N LEU A 262 -5.89 4.58 32.86
CA LEU A 262 -5.01 5.75 32.63
C LEU A 262 -3.52 5.40 32.75
N SER A 263 -3.12 4.63 33.76
CA SER A 263 -1.71 4.24 33.97
C SER A 263 -1.16 3.42 32.79
N LYS A 264 -1.92 2.43 32.31
CA LYS A 264 -1.55 1.62 31.14
C LYS A 264 -1.56 2.44 29.86
N ARG A 265 -2.50 3.38 29.72
CA ARG A 265 -2.57 4.27 28.56
C ARG A 265 -1.34 5.19 28.45
N VAL A 266 -0.83 5.70 29.57
CA VAL A 266 0.46 6.43 29.61
C VAL A 266 1.64 5.54 29.22
N GLN A 267 1.65 4.28 29.66
CA GLN A 267 2.69 3.31 29.25
C GLN A 267 2.62 3.02 27.75
N LEU A 268 1.42 2.90 27.21
CA LEU A 268 1.19 2.70 25.79
C LEU A 268 1.68 3.89 24.96
N LEU A 269 1.35 5.12 25.36
CA LEU A 269 1.85 6.34 24.72
C LEU A 269 3.39 6.37 24.68
N LYS A 270 4.02 6.09 25.82
CA LYS A 270 5.48 5.95 25.92
C LYS A 270 6.02 4.84 25.00
N LYS A 271 5.29 3.73 24.84
CA LYS A 271 5.69 2.60 24.01
C LYS A 271 5.60 2.95 22.52
N CYS A 272 4.53 3.62 22.07
CA CYS A 272 4.39 4.11 20.69
C CYS A 272 5.51 5.08 20.32
N ILE A 273 5.85 6.04 21.20
CA ILE A 273 6.97 6.97 20.98
C ILE A 273 8.31 6.21 20.84
N LYS A 274 8.53 5.17 21.64
CA LYS A 274 9.74 4.32 21.50
C LYS A 274 9.77 3.54 20.19
N ILE A 275 8.64 2.98 19.76
CA ILE A 275 8.55 2.25 18.48
C ILE A 275 8.84 3.22 17.33
N ALA A 276 8.25 4.42 17.33
CA ALA A 276 8.54 5.47 16.36
C ALA A 276 10.04 5.82 16.32
N ALA A 277 10.66 5.99 17.49
CA ALA A 277 12.10 6.27 17.58
C ALA A 277 12.94 5.18 16.89
N HIS A 278 12.64 3.90 17.12
CA HIS A 278 13.31 2.78 16.47
C HIS A 278 12.99 2.68 14.97
N CYS A 279 11.75 2.96 14.53
CA CYS A 279 11.44 3.04 13.10
C CYS A 279 12.29 4.11 12.40
N LYS A 280 12.45 5.28 13.02
CA LYS A 280 13.34 6.34 12.51
C LYS A 280 14.80 5.91 12.49
N GLU A 281 15.27 5.20 13.53
CA GLU A 281 16.62 4.62 13.59
C GLU A 281 16.87 3.63 12.45
N TYR A 282 15.88 2.79 12.11
CA TYR A 282 15.92 1.88 10.97
C TYR A 282 15.70 2.57 9.61
N LYS A 283 15.66 3.91 9.55
CA LYS A 283 15.36 4.70 8.35
C LYS A 283 14.01 4.34 7.70
N ASN A 284 13.08 3.81 8.49
CA ASN A 284 11.68 3.62 8.09
C ASN A 284 10.88 4.86 8.46
N LEU A 285 10.99 5.89 7.62
CA LEU A 285 10.29 7.15 7.83
C LEU A 285 8.78 7.01 7.62
N ASN A 286 8.34 6.07 6.78
CA ASN A 286 6.91 5.82 6.55
C ASN A 286 6.19 5.45 7.85
N SER A 287 6.66 4.42 8.55
CA SER A 287 6.02 3.94 9.78
C SER A 287 6.32 4.83 10.99
N PHE A 288 7.46 5.51 11.00
CA PHE A 288 7.71 6.61 11.94
C PHE A 288 6.60 7.66 11.85
N PHE A 289 6.33 8.21 10.66
CA PHE A 289 5.27 9.22 10.49
C PHE A 289 3.87 8.62 10.67
N GLY A 290 3.64 7.37 10.30
CA GLY A 290 2.36 6.69 10.57
C GLY A 290 2.04 6.67 12.08
N ILE A 291 3.04 6.32 12.91
CA ILE A 291 2.87 6.32 14.37
C ILE A 291 2.68 7.74 14.92
N VAL A 292 3.51 8.69 14.49
CA VAL A 292 3.44 10.08 14.98
C VAL A 292 2.09 10.71 14.58
N MET A 293 1.61 10.49 13.36
CA MET A 293 0.26 10.93 12.94
C MET A 293 -0.87 10.25 13.70
N GLY A 294 -0.67 9.01 14.17
CA GLY A 294 -1.61 8.34 15.06
C GLY A 294 -1.67 9.04 16.42
N LEU A 295 -0.51 9.42 16.97
CA LEU A 295 -0.41 10.19 18.21
C LEU A 295 -0.95 11.63 18.05
N SER A 296 -0.83 12.25 16.88
CA SER A 296 -1.43 13.57 16.63
C SER A 296 -2.93 13.52 16.32
N ASN A 297 -3.56 12.33 16.30
CA ASN A 297 -4.98 12.21 15.99
C ASN A 297 -5.83 12.96 17.04
N VAL A 298 -6.95 13.55 16.61
CA VAL A 298 -7.85 14.34 17.46
C VAL A 298 -8.46 13.52 18.61
N ALA A 299 -8.63 12.20 18.44
CA ALA A 299 -9.08 11.30 19.51
C ALA A 299 -7.98 11.05 20.56
N GLU A 300 -6.71 11.16 20.19
CA GLU A 300 -5.57 10.93 21.08
C GLU A 300 -5.17 12.25 21.76
N SER A 301 -4.91 13.29 20.97
CA SER A 301 -4.36 14.58 21.42
C SER A 301 -5.23 15.33 22.43
N ARG A 302 -6.51 14.95 22.57
CA ARG A 302 -7.40 15.52 23.60
C ARG A 302 -7.23 14.94 24.99
N LEU A 303 -6.58 13.77 25.11
CA LEU A 303 -6.45 13.01 26.36
C LEU A 303 -5.46 13.69 27.31
N ALA A 304 -5.82 14.88 27.79
CA ALA A 304 -4.95 15.77 28.54
C ALA A 304 -4.39 15.12 29.80
N LEU A 305 -5.18 14.30 30.52
CA LEU A 305 -4.72 13.62 31.73
C LEU A 305 -3.66 12.56 31.41
N THR A 306 -3.79 11.91 30.24
CA THR A 306 -2.81 10.95 29.74
C THR A 306 -1.51 11.67 29.36
N TRP A 307 -1.60 12.72 28.55
CA TRP A 307 -0.44 13.50 28.13
C TRP A 307 0.27 14.18 29.30
N GLU A 308 -0.47 14.70 30.28
CA GLU A 308 0.11 15.36 31.46
C GLU A 308 1.00 14.40 32.26
N LYS A 309 0.56 13.15 32.45
CA LYS A 309 1.29 12.11 33.18
C LYS A 309 2.44 11.47 32.40
N LEU A 310 2.60 11.77 31.11
CA LEU A 310 3.73 11.29 30.33
C LEU A 310 5.04 11.90 30.85
N PRO A 311 6.10 11.11 31.11
CA PRO A 311 7.37 11.67 31.59
C PRO A 311 7.96 12.68 30.60
N SER A 312 8.52 13.78 31.11
CA SER A 312 8.99 14.94 30.31
C SER A 312 9.99 14.56 29.21
N LYS A 313 10.82 13.53 29.42
CA LYS A 313 11.72 12.98 28.40
C LYS A 313 10.97 12.55 27.13
N PHE A 314 9.83 11.87 27.27
CA PHE A 314 9.04 11.40 26.14
C PHE A 314 8.18 12.50 25.52
N LYS A 315 7.72 13.48 26.31
CA LYS A 315 7.12 14.72 25.77
C LYS A 315 8.08 15.44 24.83
N LYS A 316 9.36 15.57 25.22
CA LYS A 316 10.40 16.19 24.39
C LYS A 316 10.63 15.40 23.10
N PHE A 317 10.76 14.08 23.18
CA PHE A 317 10.90 13.25 21.97
C PHE A 317 9.71 13.39 21.03
N TYR A 318 8.48 13.36 21.55
CA TYR A 318 7.29 13.54 20.73
C TYR A 318 7.25 14.93 20.06
N ALA A 319 7.56 16.01 20.79
CA ALA A 319 7.62 17.35 20.21
C ALA A 319 8.68 17.47 19.09
N GLU A 320 9.84 16.84 19.27
CA GLU A 320 10.86 16.74 18.21
C GLU A 320 10.32 15.96 16.99
N PHE A 321 9.55 14.89 17.20
CA PHE A 321 8.96 14.11 16.12
C PHE A 321 7.89 14.88 15.36
N GLU A 322 7.00 15.56 16.07
CA GLU A 322 5.95 16.41 15.48
C GLU A 322 6.56 17.56 14.66
N SER A 323 7.67 18.14 15.11
CA SER A 323 8.38 19.19 14.34
C SER A 323 8.90 18.72 12.97
N LEU A 324 9.13 17.41 12.79
CA LEU A 324 9.53 16.85 11.49
C LEU A 324 8.37 16.78 10.49
N MET A 325 7.12 16.86 10.98
CA MET A 325 5.91 16.86 10.15
C MET A 325 5.51 18.26 9.68
N ASP A 326 6.20 19.31 10.12
CA ASP A 326 5.86 20.70 9.78
C ASP A 326 5.70 20.88 8.26
N PRO A 327 4.50 21.24 7.76
CA PRO A 327 4.24 21.42 6.34
C PRO A 327 4.91 22.67 5.77
N SER A 328 5.41 23.56 6.63
CA SER A 328 6.03 24.83 6.24
C SER A 328 7.14 24.65 5.20
N ARG A 329 7.13 25.54 4.20
CA ARG A 329 8.09 25.55 3.09
C ARG A 329 8.17 24.20 2.37
N ASN A 330 7.00 23.61 2.09
CA ASN A 330 6.85 22.30 1.43
C ASN A 330 7.56 21.16 2.19
N HIS A 331 7.22 21.00 3.48
CA HIS A 331 7.76 19.96 4.35
C HIS A 331 9.31 19.99 4.44
N LYS A 332 9.89 21.19 4.61
CA LYS A 332 11.35 21.38 4.60
C LYS A 332 12.06 20.51 5.66
N ALA A 333 11.49 20.37 6.84
CA ALA A 333 12.07 19.58 7.94
C ALA A 333 12.24 18.09 7.54
N TYR A 334 11.18 17.48 7.01
CA TYR A 334 11.24 16.13 6.44
C TYR A 334 12.24 16.04 5.29
N ARG A 335 12.17 16.93 4.30
CA ARG A 335 13.02 16.85 3.10
C ARG A 335 14.52 16.93 3.45
N LEU A 336 14.90 17.83 4.36
CA LEU A 336 16.28 17.91 4.85
C LEU A 336 16.70 16.68 5.65
N THR A 337 15.78 16.06 6.37
CA THR A 337 16.05 14.82 7.12
C THR A 337 16.28 13.66 6.16
N ALA A 338 15.37 13.44 5.21
CA ALA A 338 15.49 12.37 4.22
C ALA A 338 16.73 12.55 3.32
N ALA A 339 17.05 13.78 2.90
CA ALA A 339 18.22 14.06 2.06
C ALA A 339 19.57 13.80 2.74
N LYS A 340 19.62 13.71 4.08
CA LYS A 340 20.83 13.37 4.85
C LYS A 340 21.01 11.87 5.07
N LEU A 341 20.02 11.06 4.68
CA LEU A 341 20.04 9.62 4.92
C LEU A 341 20.39 8.87 3.64
N GLU A 342 21.25 7.88 3.77
CA GLU A 342 21.62 6.98 2.69
C GLU A 342 20.67 5.77 2.62
N PRO A 343 20.45 5.17 1.43
CA PRO A 343 19.79 3.87 1.29
C PRO A 343 20.45 2.80 2.19
N PRO A 344 19.72 1.77 2.66
CA PRO A 344 18.28 1.54 2.49
C PRO A 344 17.43 2.54 3.31
N LEU A 345 16.38 3.10 2.71
CA LEU A 345 15.41 4.00 3.38
C LEU A 345 13.98 3.76 2.88
N ILE A 346 12.98 3.85 3.76
CA ILE A 346 11.57 3.90 3.36
C ILE A 346 11.07 5.35 3.54
N PRO A 347 10.68 6.06 2.47
CA PRO A 347 10.28 7.46 2.54
C PRO A 347 8.89 7.64 3.14
N PHE A 348 8.53 8.88 3.48
CA PHE A 348 7.17 9.26 3.81
C PHE A 348 6.29 9.21 2.54
N MET A 349 5.69 8.05 2.26
CA MET A 349 5.01 7.78 0.98
C MET A 349 3.85 8.71 0.67
N PRO A 350 2.95 9.08 1.62
CA PRO A 350 1.89 10.04 1.34
C PRO A 350 2.39 11.36 0.75
N LEU A 351 3.52 11.88 1.25
CA LEU A 351 4.11 13.11 0.70
C LEU A 351 4.73 12.89 -0.69
N LEU A 352 5.32 11.71 -0.95
CA LEU A 352 5.83 11.37 -2.27
C LEU A 352 4.69 11.30 -3.31
N ILE A 353 3.56 10.70 -2.96
CA ILE A 353 2.37 10.67 -3.83
C ILE A 353 1.82 12.07 -4.03
N LYS A 354 1.76 12.89 -2.97
CA LYS A 354 1.39 14.31 -3.07
C LYS A 354 2.29 15.03 -4.09
N ASP A 355 3.61 14.88 -4.03
CA ASP A 355 4.53 15.50 -4.97
C ASP A 355 4.22 15.11 -6.44
N MET A 356 3.91 13.84 -6.68
CA MET A 356 3.56 13.37 -8.03
C MET A 356 2.21 13.93 -8.50
N THR A 357 1.19 13.93 -7.64
CA THR A 357 -0.12 14.51 -7.93
C THR A 357 -0.01 16.00 -8.26
N PHE A 358 0.66 16.79 -7.42
CA PHE A 358 0.85 18.22 -7.66
C PHE A 358 1.65 18.49 -8.93
N THR A 359 2.67 17.68 -9.23
CA THR A 359 3.40 17.79 -10.49
C THR A 359 2.51 17.49 -11.69
N HIS A 360 1.62 16.50 -11.58
CA HIS A 360 0.70 16.14 -12.64
C HIS A 360 -0.37 17.20 -12.90
N GLU A 361 -0.99 17.72 -11.84
CA GLU A 361 -2.07 18.71 -11.92
C GLU A 361 -1.54 20.11 -12.27
N GLY A 362 -0.36 20.46 -11.76
CA GLY A 362 0.26 21.78 -11.98
C GLY A 362 0.90 21.96 -13.36
N ASN A 363 1.09 20.89 -14.13
CA ASN A 363 1.77 20.94 -15.43
C ASN A 363 0.93 20.25 -16.51
N LYS A 364 0.72 20.89 -17.66
CA LYS A 364 0.02 20.25 -18.80
C LYS A 364 0.85 19.12 -19.40
N THR A 365 0.20 18.02 -19.77
CA THR A 365 0.83 16.89 -20.47
C THR A 365 1.19 17.25 -21.92
N PHE A 366 0.38 18.09 -22.55
CA PHE A 366 0.59 18.58 -23.90
C PHE A 366 0.62 20.11 -23.92
N ILE A 367 1.56 20.68 -24.68
CA ILE A 367 1.68 22.12 -24.96
C ILE A 367 1.77 22.24 -26.47
N ASP A 368 0.84 22.98 -27.09
CA ASP A 368 0.75 23.15 -28.55
C ASP A 368 0.76 21.82 -29.32
N ASN A 369 -0.01 20.85 -28.84
CA ASN A 369 -0.09 19.47 -29.35
C ASN A 369 1.22 18.66 -29.28
N LEU A 370 2.26 19.18 -28.64
CA LEU A 370 3.51 18.47 -28.37
C LEU A 370 3.55 17.92 -26.94
N VAL A 371 4.19 16.76 -26.77
CA VAL A 371 4.39 16.15 -25.45
C VAL A 371 5.31 17.04 -24.61
N ASN A 372 4.83 17.48 -23.45
CA ASN A 372 5.65 18.23 -22.50
C ASN A 372 6.65 17.29 -21.79
N PHE A 373 7.83 17.17 -22.37
CA PHE A 373 8.87 16.27 -21.83
C PHE A 373 9.52 16.80 -20.54
N GLU A 374 9.38 18.09 -20.24
CA GLU A 374 9.79 18.64 -18.94
C GLU A 374 8.95 18.04 -17.82
N LYS A 375 7.61 18.05 -17.97
CA LYS A 375 6.70 17.36 -17.05
C LYS A 375 7.06 15.88 -16.90
N MET A 376 7.34 15.19 -18.01
CA MET A 376 7.73 13.77 -17.97
C MET A 376 9.00 13.54 -17.14
N ARG A 377 10.02 14.41 -17.29
CA ARG A 377 11.24 14.35 -16.49
C ARG A 377 10.98 14.61 -15.01
N MET A 378 10.12 15.58 -14.67
CA MET A 378 9.77 15.87 -13.27
C MET A 378 9.14 14.66 -12.59
N ILE A 379 8.15 14.02 -13.23
CA ILE A 379 7.52 12.81 -12.70
C ILE A 379 8.54 11.67 -12.58
N ALA A 380 9.37 11.47 -13.60
CA ALA A 380 10.41 10.43 -13.60
C ALA A 380 11.46 10.64 -12.49
N ASN A 381 11.76 11.88 -12.11
CA ASN A 381 12.68 12.17 -10.99
C ASN A 381 12.13 11.66 -9.66
N THR A 382 10.83 11.80 -9.42
CA THR A 382 10.20 11.28 -8.20
C THR A 382 10.20 9.74 -8.18
N ALA A 383 9.92 9.09 -9.32
CA ALA A 383 10.02 7.62 -9.42
C ALA A 383 11.48 7.13 -9.24
N ARG A 384 12.47 7.81 -9.83
CA ARG A 384 13.90 7.49 -9.62
C ARG A 384 14.35 7.68 -8.17
N THR A 385 13.74 8.61 -7.44
CA THR A 385 13.99 8.78 -6.01
C THR A 385 13.57 7.51 -5.23
N VAL A 386 12.46 6.88 -5.61
CA VAL A 386 12.04 5.58 -5.04
C VAL A 386 13.05 4.47 -5.38
N ARG A 387 13.56 4.45 -6.61
CA ARG A 387 14.64 3.52 -6.99
C ARG A 387 15.89 3.69 -6.12
N TYR A 388 16.30 4.94 -5.91
CA TYR A 388 17.45 5.28 -5.07
C TYR A 388 17.26 4.77 -3.63
N TYR A 389 16.13 5.07 -3.01
CA TYR A 389 15.86 4.64 -1.63
C TYR A 389 15.91 3.12 -1.42
N ARG A 390 15.60 2.34 -2.47
CA ARG A 390 15.61 0.86 -2.46
C ARG A 390 16.88 0.24 -3.07
N SER A 391 17.91 1.03 -3.38
CA SER A 391 19.09 0.53 -4.10
C SER A 391 20.02 -0.35 -3.25
N GLN A 392 19.79 -0.42 -1.94
CA GLN A 392 20.55 -1.24 -1.00
C GLN A 392 19.59 -2.16 -0.24
N PRO A 393 19.99 -3.39 0.11
CA PRO A 393 19.15 -4.29 0.90
C PRO A 393 19.06 -3.81 2.35
N PHE A 394 17.91 -4.02 2.99
CA PHE A 394 17.74 -3.81 4.43
C PHE A 394 18.21 -5.05 5.20
N ASN A 395 19.37 -4.95 5.84
CA ASN A 395 19.94 -5.98 6.72
C ASN A 395 20.46 -5.33 8.02
N PRO A 396 19.62 -5.15 9.06
CA PRO A 396 20.14 -4.79 10.37
C PRO A 396 20.87 -5.99 11.00
N ASP A 397 21.88 -5.71 11.83
CA ASP A 397 22.81 -6.70 12.40
C ASP A 397 22.18 -8.06 12.72
N ALA A 398 22.70 -9.12 12.08
CA ALA A 398 22.22 -10.49 12.16
C ALA A 398 22.09 -11.05 13.59
N ALA A 399 22.80 -10.46 14.56
CA ALA A 399 22.71 -10.79 15.97
C ALA A 399 21.30 -10.57 16.58
N GLN A 400 20.45 -9.77 15.94
CA GLN A 400 19.11 -9.45 16.45
C GLN A 400 18.05 -10.50 16.05
N ALA A 401 18.32 -11.39 15.10
CA ALA A 401 17.29 -12.18 14.41
C ALA A 401 16.76 -13.44 15.12
N ASN A 402 17.19 -13.76 16.35
CA ASN A 402 17.23 -15.17 16.76
C ASN A 402 16.44 -15.65 17.99
N LYS A 403 15.61 -14.87 18.71
CA LYS A 403 14.95 -15.45 19.91
C LYS A 403 13.46 -15.23 20.18
N ASN A 404 12.72 -14.35 19.50
CA ASN A 404 11.24 -14.25 19.66
C ASN A 404 10.58 -13.50 18.49
N HIS A 405 10.86 -13.92 17.24
CA HIS A 405 10.37 -13.15 16.09
C HIS A 405 9.00 -13.58 15.59
N GLN A 406 8.58 -14.83 15.77
CA GLN A 406 7.41 -15.30 15.05
C GLN A 406 6.10 -14.74 15.62
N ASP A 407 5.98 -14.64 16.93
CA ASP A 407 4.85 -14.00 17.62
C ASP A 407 4.77 -12.50 17.31
N VAL A 408 5.90 -11.79 17.38
CA VAL A 408 5.98 -10.36 17.03
C VAL A 408 5.67 -10.14 15.54
N ARG A 409 6.20 -10.99 14.66
CA ARG A 409 5.95 -10.97 13.22
C ARG A 409 4.47 -11.19 12.92
N SER A 410 3.86 -12.18 13.54
CA SER A 410 2.42 -12.47 13.37
C SER A 410 1.59 -11.28 13.83
N TYR A 411 1.87 -10.71 15.01
CA TYR A 411 1.17 -9.53 15.50
C TYR A 411 1.26 -8.35 14.52
N VAL A 412 2.47 -7.98 14.10
CA VAL A 412 2.72 -6.82 13.24
C VAL A 412 2.09 -6.93 11.85
N ARG A 413 1.97 -8.15 11.31
CA ARG A 413 1.40 -8.42 9.98
C ARG A 413 -0.12 -8.62 10.00
N GLN A 414 -0.73 -8.67 11.17
CA GLN A 414 -2.16 -9.01 11.35
C GLN A 414 -2.86 -8.00 12.26
N LEU A 415 -2.56 -6.72 12.05
CA LEU A 415 -3.21 -5.64 12.79
C LEU A 415 -4.71 -5.64 12.49
N ASN A 416 -5.52 -5.63 13.55
CA ASN A 416 -6.95 -5.35 13.48
C ASN A 416 -7.16 -3.97 14.09
N VAL A 417 -7.77 -3.05 13.33
CA VAL A 417 -7.83 -1.63 13.70
C VAL A 417 -9.25 -1.09 13.51
N ILE A 418 -9.59 -0.05 14.27
CA ILE A 418 -10.77 0.77 14.04
C ILE A 418 -10.33 1.92 13.12
N ASP A 419 -10.89 1.99 11.91
CA ASP A 419 -10.69 3.12 10.98
C ASP A 419 -11.88 4.11 10.97
N ASN A 420 -12.92 3.85 11.79
CA ASN A 420 -14.03 4.77 12.01
C ASN A 420 -13.66 5.87 13.02
N GLN A 421 -13.33 7.06 12.50
CA GLN A 421 -12.94 8.21 13.32
C GLN A 421 -14.04 8.66 14.30
N ARG A 422 -15.33 8.48 13.96
CA ARG A 422 -16.44 8.82 14.86
C ARG A 422 -16.44 7.89 16.08
N THR A 423 -16.28 6.59 15.86
CA THR A 423 -16.15 5.58 16.93
C THR A 423 -14.97 5.87 17.83
N LEU A 424 -13.78 6.11 17.27
CA LEU A 424 -12.58 6.47 18.05
C LEU A 424 -12.77 7.73 18.89
N SER A 425 -13.41 8.77 18.32
CA SER A 425 -13.67 10.02 19.03
C SER A 425 -14.65 9.80 20.19
N GLN A 426 -15.69 9.00 20.00
CA GLN A 426 -16.63 8.65 21.07
C GLN A 426 -15.96 7.86 22.20
N MET A 427 -15.10 6.89 21.86
CA MET A 427 -14.31 6.15 22.84
C MET A 427 -13.42 7.10 23.66
N SER A 428 -12.69 7.98 22.98
CA SER A 428 -11.85 9.01 23.62
C SER A 428 -12.63 9.90 24.60
N HIS A 429 -13.82 10.37 24.21
CA HIS A 429 -14.69 11.18 25.08
C HIS A 429 -15.19 10.42 26.31
N ARG A 430 -15.37 9.09 26.23
CA ARG A 430 -15.74 8.25 27.38
C ARG A 430 -14.55 8.02 28.32
N LEU A 431 -13.31 8.00 27.79
CA LEU A 431 -12.10 7.86 28.59
C LEU A 431 -11.79 9.11 29.41
N GLU A 432 -11.89 10.30 28.79
CA GLU A 432 -11.62 11.59 29.43
C GLU A 432 -12.69 12.62 29.03
N PRO A 433 -13.84 12.64 29.73
CA PRO A 433 -14.87 13.65 29.50
C PRO A 433 -14.31 15.05 29.74
N ARG A 434 -14.57 16.00 28.83
CA ARG A 434 -14.30 17.42 29.12
C ARG A 434 -15.25 17.85 30.23
N ARG A 435 -14.72 18.52 31.27
CA ARG A 435 -15.55 19.11 32.32
C ARG A 435 -16.60 20.01 31.65
N PRO A 436 -17.88 19.93 32.07
CA PRO A 436 -18.96 20.73 31.49
C PRO A 436 -18.70 22.23 31.63
#